data_AF-A0A520QA14-F1
#
_entry.id   AF-A0A520QA14-F1
#
_cell.length_a   1.000
_cell.length_b   1.000
_cell.length_c   1.000
_cell.angle_alpha   90.00
_cell.angle_beta   90.00
_cell.angle_gamma   90.00
#
_symmetry.space_group_name_H-M   'P 1'
#
loop_
_entity.id
_entity.type
_entity.pdbx_description
1 polymer ?
#
loop_
_entity_poly.entity_id
_entity_poly.type
_entity_poly.pdbx_seq_one_letter_code
_entity_poly.pdbx_strand_id
1 'polypeptide(L)'
;MSVILGALSPVSFFATLNMPSSVDGAGRFAWHGASLLMHTCLIAVAGITAHSRLLSCVREFADSSRAGTHVFFAWLAGNLFVGAQISWNLRPFFVSPGLNVEFLRQDPFNGNFYEAVTVALKNVSLI
;
A
#
# COMPACT_ATOMS: atom_id res chain seq x y z
N MET A 1 -5.80 -0.14 13.36
CA MET A 1 -4.79 -0.19 12.29
C MET A 1 -3.39 -0.41 12.86
N SER A 2 -2.88 0.46 13.75
CA SER A 2 -1.50 0.40 14.25
C SER A 2 -1.13 -0.92 14.94
N VAL A 3 -2.02 -1.51 15.75
CA VAL A 3 -1.78 -2.81 16.40
C VAL A 3 -1.71 -3.95 15.37
N ILE A 4 -2.59 -3.94 14.36
CA ILE A 4 -2.62 -4.96 13.30
C ILE A 4 -1.34 -4.87 12.45
N LEU A 5 -0.93 -3.65 12.07
CA LEU A 5 0.34 -3.43 11.37
C LEU A 5 1.55 -3.81 12.21
N GLY A 6 1.55 -3.47 13.51
CA GLY A 6 2.59 -3.89 14.44
C GLY A 6 2.71 -5.41 14.53
N ALA A 7 1.59 -6.13 14.57
CA ALA A 7 1.56 -7.58 14.56
C ALA A 7 2.05 -8.20 13.23
N LEU A 8 1.91 -7.48 12.11
CA LEU A 8 2.42 -7.91 10.80
C LEU A 8 3.88 -7.49 10.55
N SER A 9 4.45 -6.63 11.41
CA SER A 9 5.84 -6.17 11.27
C SER A 9 6.88 -7.30 11.27
N PRO A 10 6.76 -8.41 12.03
CA PRO A 10 7.72 -9.51 11.96
C PRO A 10 7.72 -10.21 10.60
N VAL A 11 6.59 -10.25 9.91
CA VAL A 11 6.48 -10.84 8.56
C VAL A 11 7.24 -9.99 7.55
N SER A 12 7.03 -8.67 7.58
CA SER A 12 7.79 -7.74 6.74
C SER A 12 9.29 -7.78 7.04
N PHE A 13 9.65 -7.85 8.32
CA PHE A 13 11.03 -7.94 8.77
C PHE A 13 11.70 -9.24 8.27
N PHE A 14 11.04 -10.39 8.43
CA PHE A 14 11.53 -11.67 7.95
C PHE A 14 11.68 -11.69 6.42
N ALA A 15 10.72 -11.15 5.67
CA ALA A 15 10.83 -11.02 4.22
C ALA A 15 12.04 -10.17 3.81
N THR A 16 12.34 -9.11 4.57
CA THR A 16 13.52 -8.26 4.35
C THR A 16 14.83 -8.98 4.67
N LEU A 17 14.87 -9.81 5.72
CA LEU A 17 16.06 -10.62 6.05
C LEU A 17 16.39 -11.68 5.00
N ASN A 18 15.37 -12.21 4.32
CA ASN A 18 15.54 -13.20 3.26
C ASN A 18 15.77 -12.57 1.87
N MET A 19 15.90 -11.24 1.80
CA MET A 19 16.13 -10.57 0.52
C MET A 19 17.53 -10.93 -0.02
N PRO A 20 17.65 -11.46 -1.24
CA PRO A 20 18.95 -11.79 -1.81
C PRO A 20 19.79 -10.53 -1.97
N SER A 21 21.10 -10.69 -1.79
CA SER A 21 22.06 -9.60 -1.87
C SER A 21 21.98 -8.95 -3.26
N SER A 22 21.94 -7.62 -3.28
CA SER A 22 21.70 -6.78 -4.47
C SER A 22 22.77 -6.85 -5.58
N VAL A 23 23.60 -7.89 -5.60
CA VAL A 23 24.73 -8.09 -6.51
C VAL A 23 24.26 -8.35 -7.95
N ASP A 24 23.07 -8.94 -8.13
CA ASP A 24 22.49 -9.18 -9.46
C ASP A 24 21.49 -8.07 -9.85
N GLY A 25 21.84 -7.31 -10.91
CA GLY A 25 21.13 -6.09 -11.32
C GLY A 25 19.65 -6.28 -11.68
N ALA A 26 19.26 -7.44 -12.23
CA ALA A 26 17.87 -7.74 -12.59
C ALA A 26 17.01 -8.08 -11.37
N GLY A 27 17.55 -8.83 -10.40
CA GLY A 27 16.83 -9.20 -9.17
C GLY A 27 16.49 -8.00 -8.30
N ARG A 28 17.36 -6.97 -8.28
CA ARG A 28 17.18 -5.77 -7.44
C ARG A 28 15.84 -5.06 -7.66
N PHE A 29 15.41 -4.88 -8.91
CA PHE A 29 14.15 -4.20 -9.22
C PHE A 29 12.93 -5.04 -8.89
N ALA A 30 13.05 -6.36 -9.03
CA ALA A 30 11.99 -7.30 -8.74
C ALA A 30 11.73 -7.40 -7.23
N TRP A 31 12.79 -7.46 -6.41
CA TRP A 31 12.69 -7.44 -4.95
C TRP A 31 12.22 -6.10 -4.38
N HIS A 32 12.67 -4.98 -4.97
CA HIS A 32 12.14 -3.67 -4.62
C HIS A 32 10.64 -3.58 -4.89
N GLY A 33 10.19 -4.05 -6.07
CA GLY A 33 8.78 -4.14 -6.42
C GLY A 33 7.98 -5.03 -5.47
N ALA A 34 8.50 -6.22 -5.16
CA ALA A 34 7.89 -7.14 -4.20
C ALA A 34 7.73 -6.51 -2.81
N SER A 35 8.77 -5.83 -2.31
CA SER A 35 8.72 -5.15 -1.01
C SER A 35 7.70 -4.00 -1.01
N LEU A 36 7.63 -3.21 -2.08
CA LEU A 36 6.65 -2.13 -2.22
C LEU A 36 5.21 -2.67 -2.20
N LEU A 37 4.95 -3.73 -2.97
CA LEU A 37 3.64 -4.38 -3.03
C LEU A 37 3.27 -5.01 -1.69
N MET A 38 4.22 -5.69 -1.04
CA MET A 38 3.99 -6.30 0.28
C MET A 38 3.56 -5.25 1.30
N HIS A 39 4.31 -4.15 1.45
CA HIS A 39 3.97 -3.12 2.43
C HIS A 39 2.62 -2.45 2.12
N THR A 40 2.36 -2.16 0.85
CA THR A 40 1.07 -1.64 0.39
C THR A 40 -0.08 -2.58 0.79
N CYS A 41 0.08 -3.89 0.56
CA CYS A 41 -0.89 -4.90 0.93
C CYS A 41 -1.10 -4.98 2.46
N LEU A 42 -0.02 -4.96 3.25
CA LEU A 42 -0.13 -4.99 4.72
C LEU A 42 -0.91 -3.78 5.25
N ILE A 43 -0.64 -2.58 4.71
CA ILE A 43 -1.36 -1.34 5.05
C ILE A 43 -2.83 -1.45 4.66
N ALA A 44 -3.13 -1.90 3.44
CA ALA A 44 -4.49 -2.06 2.97
C ALA A 44 -5.28 -3.06 3.84
N VAL A 45 -4.73 -4.24 4.12
CA VAL A 45 -5.38 -5.28 4.94
C VAL A 45 -5.61 -4.78 6.37
N ALA A 46 -4.62 -4.14 6.99
CA ALA A 46 -4.78 -3.59 8.33
C ALA A 46 -5.81 -2.44 8.38
N GLY A 47 -5.86 -1.60 7.34
CA GLY A 47 -6.84 -0.53 7.18
C GLY A 47 -8.25 -1.06 7.04
N ILE A 48 -8.47 -2.00 6.11
CA ILE A 48 -9.77 -2.66 5.86
C ILE A 48 -10.25 -3.37 7.13
N THR A 49 -9.38 -4.15 7.78
CA THR A 49 -9.73 -4.89 9.00
C THR A 49 -10.11 -3.94 10.13
N ALA A 50 -9.39 -2.84 10.32
CA ALA A 50 -9.75 -1.82 11.31
C ALA A 50 -11.12 -1.17 11.01
N HIS A 51 -11.40 -0.86 9.74
CA HIS A 51 -12.66 -0.23 9.33
C HIS A 51 -13.84 -1.20 9.26
N SER A 52 -13.61 -2.52 9.20
CA SER A 52 -14.70 -3.51 9.21
C SER A 52 -15.63 -3.38 10.42
N ARG A 53 -15.12 -2.89 11.56
CA ARG A 53 -15.92 -2.62 12.77
C ARG A 53 -16.86 -1.43 12.57
N LEU A 54 -16.48 -0.43 11.77
CA LEU A 54 -17.33 0.70 11.43
C LEU A 54 -18.52 0.29 10.57
N LEU A 55 -18.40 -0.76 9.75
CA LEU A 55 -19.51 -1.22 8.91
C LEU A 55 -20.74 -1.58 9.75
N SER A 56 -20.57 -2.19 10.92
CA SER A 56 -21.67 -2.50 11.83
C SER A 56 -22.35 -1.22 12.34
N CYS A 57 -21.58 -0.21 12.76
CA CYS A 57 -22.13 1.07 13.20
C CYS A 57 -22.82 1.82 12.05
N VAL A 58 -22.22 1.89 10.87
CA VAL A 58 -22.80 2.59 9.71
C VAL A 58 -24.14 1.95 9.30
N ARG A 59 -24.27 0.63 9.41
CA ARG A 59 -25.53 -0.07 9.15
C ARG A 59 -26.62 0.25 10.18
N GLU A 60 -26.25 0.52 11.42
CA GLU A 60 -27.18 0.86 12.50
C GLU A 60 -27.73 2.29 12.36
N PHE A 61 -26.89 3.24 11.92
CA PHE A 61 -27.30 4.63 11.68
C PHE A 61 -27.92 4.87 10.30
N ALA A 62 -27.83 3.92 9.38
CA ALA A 62 -28.38 4.07 8.04
C ALA A 62 -29.85 3.69 7.99
N ASP A 63 -30.62 4.44 7.19
CA ASP A 63 -32.05 4.21 6.93
C ASP A 63 -32.31 2.80 6.33
N SER A 64 -31.29 2.23 5.67
CA SER A 64 -31.28 0.81 5.30
C SER A 64 -29.88 0.20 5.36
N SER A 65 -29.79 -1.07 5.77
CA SER A 65 -28.54 -1.82 5.83
C SER A 65 -27.81 -1.90 4.47
N ARG A 66 -28.57 -1.90 3.36
CA ARG A 66 -28.03 -1.84 2.00
C ARG A 66 -27.37 -0.49 1.72
N ALA A 67 -28.07 0.62 1.98
CA ALA A 67 -27.52 1.95 1.78
C ALA A 67 -26.27 2.18 2.64
N GLY A 68 -26.29 1.77 3.91
CA GLY A 68 -25.13 1.85 4.80
C GLY A 68 -23.93 1.05 4.29
N THR A 69 -24.16 -0.14 3.73
CA THR A 69 -23.10 -0.96 3.13
C THR A 69 -22.51 -0.29 1.88
N HIS A 70 -23.35 0.26 0.99
CA HIS A 70 -22.88 0.97 -0.21
C HIS A 70 -22.05 2.20 0.14
N VAL A 71 -22.52 3.02 1.09
CA VAL A 71 -21.78 4.21 1.56
C VAL A 71 -20.44 3.81 2.18
N PHE A 72 -20.43 2.77 3.02
CA PHE A 72 -19.19 2.27 3.62
C PHE A 72 -18.18 1.83 2.55
N PHE A 73 -18.61 1.05 1.55
CA PHE A 73 -17.70 0.62 0.47
C PHE A 73 -17.25 1.79 -0.39
N ALA A 74 -18.12 2.76 -0.68
CA ALA A 74 -17.74 3.96 -1.42
C ALA A 74 -16.69 4.79 -0.66
N TRP A 75 -16.87 4.97 0.64
CA TRP A 75 -15.89 5.64 1.50
C TRP A 75 -14.58 4.87 1.60
N LEU A 76 -14.64 3.55 1.82
CA LEU A 76 -13.44 2.71 1.91
C LEU A 76 -12.66 2.74 0.58
N ALA A 77 -13.34 2.57 -0.55
CA ALA A 77 -12.73 2.60 -1.87
C ALA A 77 -12.16 3.99 -2.18
N GLY A 78 -12.88 5.07 -1.88
CA GLY A 78 -12.41 6.43 -2.07
C GLY A 78 -11.15 6.73 -1.26
N ASN A 79 -11.12 6.34 0.02
CA ASN A 79 -9.95 6.52 0.88
C ASN A 79 -8.77 5.66 0.43
N LEU A 80 -8.99 4.42 -0.02
CA LEU A 80 -7.92 3.59 -0.57
C LEU A 80 -7.36 4.16 -1.87
N PHE A 81 -8.22 4.61 -2.77
CA PHE A 81 -7.83 5.17 -4.07
C PHE A 81 -7.06 6.49 -3.91
N VAL A 82 -7.68 7.48 -3.27
CA VAL A 82 -7.05 8.79 -3.07
C VAL A 82 -5.86 8.69 -2.11
N GLY A 83 -5.97 7.89 -1.05
CA GLY A 83 -4.90 7.68 -0.08
C GLY A 83 -3.66 7.05 -0.71
N ALA A 84 -3.82 6.10 -1.64
CA ALA A 84 -2.70 5.52 -2.38
C ALA A 84 -1.97 6.57 -3.24
N GLN A 85 -2.73 7.41 -3.96
CA GLN A 85 -2.14 8.47 -4.79
C GLN A 85 -1.49 9.58 -3.95
N ILE A 86 -2.07 9.97 -2.81
CA ILE A 86 -1.43 10.92 -1.89
C ILE A 86 -0.15 10.30 -1.31
N SER A 87 -0.19 9.05 -0.88
CA SER A 87 0.99 8.33 -0.37
C SER A 87 2.09 8.20 -1.43
N TRP A 88 1.73 8.13 -2.71
CA TRP A 88 2.69 8.13 -3.83
C TRP A 88 3.37 9.48 -4.04
N ASN A 89 2.64 10.58 -3.82
CA ASN A 89 3.21 11.93 -3.88
C ASN A 89 4.12 12.21 -2.69
N LEU A 90 3.83 11.60 -1.54
CA LEU A 90 4.64 11.66 -0.33
C LEU A 90 5.80 10.64 -0.42
N ARG A 91 7.01 11.14 -0.67
CA ARG A 91 8.23 10.32 -0.73
C ARG A 91 8.85 9.81 0.60
N PRO A 92 8.45 10.23 1.83
CA PRO A 92 9.14 9.76 3.03
C PRO A 92 8.85 8.29 3.37
N PHE A 93 7.90 7.64 2.70
CA PHE A 93 7.46 6.28 3.01
C PHE A 93 8.17 5.18 2.20
N PHE A 94 8.53 5.43 0.94
CA PHE A 94 9.19 4.44 0.07
C PHE A 94 10.19 5.12 -0.85
N VAL A 95 11.47 5.06 -0.48
CA VAL A 95 12.57 5.60 -1.28
C VAL A 95 13.03 4.52 -2.26
N SER A 96 13.10 4.85 -3.55
CA SER A 96 13.71 3.97 -4.56
C SER A 96 15.24 4.03 -4.46
N PRO A 97 15.95 2.92 -4.74
CA PRO A 97 17.41 2.88 -4.65
C PRO A 97 18.05 3.97 -5.53
N GLY A 98 18.80 4.89 -4.93
CA GLY A 98 19.51 5.97 -5.63
C GLY A 98 18.79 7.33 -5.69
N LEU A 99 17.62 7.48 -5.05
CA LEU A 99 16.92 8.77 -4.94
C LEU A 99 17.05 9.36 -3.52
N ASN A 100 17.20 10.69 -3.44
CA ASN A 100 17.26 11.39 -2.15
C ASN A 100 15.93 11.32 -1.41
N VAL A 101 15.99 11.25 -0.08
CA VAL A 101 14.82 11.31 0.78
C VAL A 101 14.22 12.72 0.68
N GLU A 102 13.00 12.81 0.17
CA GLU A 102 12.28 14.07 0.01
C GLU A 102 10.88 13.91 0.58
N PHE A 103 10.29 15.01 1.08
CA PHE A 103 8.93 14.97 1.62
C PHE A 103 7.87 14.89 0.51
N LEU A 104 8.06 15.67 -0.55
CA LEU A 104 7.23 15.65 -1.75
C LEU A 104 8.07 15.18 -2.94
N ARG A 105 7.47 14.42 -3.85
CA ARG A 105 8.11 14.11 -5.14
C ARG A 105 8.33 15.41 -5.94
N GLN A 106 9.52 15.58 -6.53
CA GLN A 106 9.85 16.74 -7.39
C GLN A 106 8.93 16.84 -8.61
N ASP A 107 8.57 15.69 -9.20
CA ASP A 107 7.68 15.59 -10.37
C ASP A 107 6.36 14.87 -10.05
N PRO A 108 5.44 15.47 -9.28
CA PRO A 108 4.21 14.80 -8.82
C PRO A 108 3.26 14.40 -9.97
N PHE A 109 3.42 15.02 -11.15
CA PHE A 109 2.62 14.72 -12.35
C PHE A 109 3.31 13.77 -13.33
N ASN A 110 4.57 13.38 -13.09
CA ASN A 110 5.31 12.48 -13.97
C ASN A 110 5.19 11.04 -13.45
N GLY A 111 4.06 10.42 -13.78
CA GLY A 111 3.68 9.06 -13.40
C GLY A 111 2.77 8.99 -12.16
N ASN A 112 2.07 7.87 -11.98
CA ASN A 112 1.12 7.68 -10.86
C ASN A 112 1.36 6.36 -10.10
N PHE A 113 0.69 6.24 -8.94
CA PHE A 113 0.78 5.05 -8.10
C PHE A 113 0.42 3.76 -8.86
N TYR A 114 -0.62 3.80 -9.67
CA TYR A 114 -1.15 2.61 -10.37
C TYR A 114 -0.20 2.13 -11.48
N GLU A 115 0.49 3.05 -12.16
CA GLU A 115 1.58 2.72 -13.07
C GLU A 115 2.73 2.03 -12.34
N ALA A 116 3.12 2.55 -11.18
CA ALA A 116 4.18 1.96 -10.36
C ALA A 116 3.83 0.56 -9.85
N VAL A 117 2.57 0.34 -9.46
CA VAL A 117 2.06 -1.01 -9.13
C VAL A 117 2.14 -1.93 -10.35
N THR A 118 1.76 -1.45 -11.53
CA THR A 118 1.84 -2.23 -12.77
C THR A 118 3.28 -2.62 -13.11
N VAL A 119 4.23 -1.68 -12.95
CA VAL A 119 5.66 -1.94 -13.14
C VAL A 119 6.19 -2.92 -12.09
N ALA A 120 5.81 -2.75 -10.83
CA ALA A 120 6.22 -3.66 -9.76
C ALA A 120 5.71 -5.08 -10.01
N LEU A 121 4.44 -5.23 -10.43
CA LEU A 121 3.86 -6.53 -10.80
C LEU A 121 4.61 -7.17 -11.97
N LYS A 122 4.93 -6.40 -13.01
CA LYS A 122 5.74 -6.87 -14.14
C LYS A 122 7.11 -7.35 -13.68
N ASN A 123 7.81 -6.57 -12.85
CA ASN A 123 9.14 -6.93 -12.35
C ASN A 123 9.11 -8.21 -11.52
N VAL A 124 8.08 -8.42 -10.70
CA VAL A 124 7.92 -9.66 -9.90
C VAL A 124 7.56 -10.85 -10.78
N SER A 125 6.76 -10.67 -11.84
CA SER A 125 6.39 -11.75 -12.77
C SER A 125 7.54 -12.25 -13.66
N LEU A 126 8.66 -11.52 -13.68
CA LEU A 126 9.87 -11.86 -14.45
C LEU A 126 10.93 -12.60 -13.61
N ILE A 127 10.67 -12.82 -12.31
CA ILE A 127 11.43 -13.74 -11.43
C ILE A 127 10.93 -15.16 -11.67
#